data_AF-A0A7S2ZZZ0-F1
#
_entry.id   AF-A0A7S2ZZZ0-F1
#
_cell.length_a   1.000
_cell.length_b   1.000
_cell.length_c   1.000
_cell.angle_alpha   90.00
_cell.angle_beta   90.00
_cell.angle_gamma   90.00
#
_symmetry.space_group_name_H-M   'P 1'
#
loop_
_entity.id
_entity.type
_entity.pdbx_description
1 polymer ?
#
loop_
_entity_poly.entity_id
_entity_poly.type
_entity_poly.pdbx_seq_one_letter_code
_entity_poly.pdbx_strand_id
1 'polypeptide(L)'
;MSALRCTRVPVPIMHAFCDDDSVLGYKFFIMEYVKGRVLTDPDLPGIGVKERSAIYREMIRVLTELHAVDVHALGLDSISHNRGNYLSRQVSRWGRQYEASKTTELPRVESLSRWLQANATLGDSYQSCLVHGDYRLDNLIFHPTEPRVLAVIDWELATIGNPIADLATSLICYRAPAEARRVVPGFSTPVLRNLRDHGIPSEEELVAQYEELAMVEARTVWPVFLAFCAFRNASILQGVYWRALNGNAASENALGSQSLVELFADLGMRIADEANVSGAQVVLNKVEAFMLEEVYPMEESFFAHASSDQRWEVWPPMEELKEKAKRSGLWNLWIPKDLGGRFTNSEYAPMAAAMGRSVIGPEVSDRVPPVFNLCMRLDHLPTVFRSCVTAGLQLQCSRYGEHGTPASFWNGRTETTVVGSPP
;
A
#
# COMPACT_ATOMS: atom_id res chain seq x y z
N MET A 1 0.97 -29.23 5.17
CA MET A 1 0.56 -29.79 6.49
C MET A 1 1.53 -30.85 7.02
N SER A 2 1.73 -32.01 6.38
CA SER A 2 2.60 -33.09 6.93
C SER A 2 4.00 -32.60 7.38
N ALA A 3 4.65 -31.78 6.56
CA ALA A 3 5.97 -31.21 6.87
C ALA A 3 6.00 -30.29 8.10
N LEU A 4 4.86 -29.68 8.47
CA LEU A 4 4.77 -28.74 9.59
C LEU A 4 4.64 -29.43 10.96
N ARG A 5 4.44 -30.76 10.99
CA ARG A 5 4.19 -31.55 12.21
C ARG A 5 5.24 -31.34 13.31
N CYS A 6 6.48 -31.10 12.93
CA CYS A 6 7.60 -30.92 13.87
C CYS A 6 7.92 -29.45 14.16
N THR A 7 7.07 -28.52 13.74
CA THR A 7 7.22 -27.08 13.98
C THR A 7 6.33 -26.61 15.12
N ARG A 8 6.40 -25.32 15.45
CA ARG A 8 5.49 -24.68 16.43
C ARG A 8 4.13 -24.31 15.84
N VAL A 9 3.90 -24.56 14.54
CA VAL A 9 2.62 -24.33 13.87
C VAL A 9 1.69 -25.52 14.15
N PRO A 10 0.58 -25.32 14.88
CA PRO A 10 -0.36 -26.38 15.15
C PRO A 10 -1.10 -26.77 13.86
N VAL A 11 -1.01 -28.03 13.46
CA VAL A 11 -1.71 -28.60 12.29
C VAL A 11 -2.25 -29.99 12.61
N PRO A 12 -3.33 -30.45 11.96
CA PRO A 12 -3.79 -31.83 12.12
C PRO A 12 -2.70 -32.82 11.69
N ILE A 13 -2.62 -33.98 12.37
CA ILE A 13 -1.74 -35.06 11.92
C ILE A 13 -2.25 -35.61 10.58
N MET A 14 -1.40 -35.62 9.56
CA MET A 14 -1.69 -36.26 8.28
C MET A 14 -1.46 -37.77 8.40
N HIS A 15 -2.49 -38.58 8.11
CA HIS A 15 -2.41 -40.04 8.17
C HIS A 15 -2.06 -40.69 6.83
N ALA A 16 -2.70 -40.24 5.75
CA ALA A 16 -2.49 -40.80 4.42
C ALA A 16 -2.81 -39.77 3.32
N PHE A 17 -2.15 -39.89 2.18
CA PHE A 17 -2.52 -39.24 0.93
C PHE A 17 -2.65 -40.33 -0.14
N CYS A 18 -3.75 -40.31 -0.89
CA CYS A 18 -4.02 -41.21 -1.98
C CYS A 18 -4.12 -40.39 -3.28
N ASP A 19 -3.18 -40.60 -4.18
CA ASP A 19 -3.16 -40.03 -5.53
C ASP A 19 -3.69 -40.98 -6.61
N ASP A 20 -4.11 -42.18 -6.20
CA ASP A 20 -4.75 -43.18 -7.06
C ASP A 20 -6.26 -42.92 -7.17
N ASP A 21 -6.66 -42.31 -8.29
CA ASP A 21 -8.05 -42.01 -8.60
C ASP A 21 -8.92 -43.29 -8.72
N SER A 22 -8.34 -44.50 -8.82
CA SER A 22 -9.11 -45.74 -8.88
C SER A 22 -9.81 -46.12 -7.57
N VAL A 23 -9.38 -45.56 -6.44
CA VAL A 23 -9.92 -45.90 -5.11
C VAL A 23 -11.26 -45.21 -4.84
N LEU A 24 -11.37 -43.91 -5.12
CA LEU A 24 -12.59 -43.10 -4.86
C LEU A 24 -13.04 -42.23 -6.04
N GLY A 25 -12.36 -42.29 -7.20
CA GLY A 25 -12.65 -41.46 -8.38
C GLY A 25 -11.99 -40.08 -8.34
N TYR A 26 -11.26 -39.75 -7.28
CA TYR A 26 -10.52 -38.50 -7.10
C TYR A 26 -9.44 -38.67 -6.03
N LYS A 27 -8.42 -37.83 -6.08
CA LYS A 27 -7.36 -37.75 -5.06
C LYS A 27 -7.91 -37.27 -3.72
N PHE A 28 -7.46 -37.89 -2.64
CA PHE A 28 -7.90 -37.55 -1.29
C PHE A 28 -6.79 -37.73 -0.26
N PHE A 29 -6.99 -37.19 0.94
CA PHE A 29 -6.13 -37.44 2.09
C PHE A 29 -6.96 -37.71 3.34
N ILE A 30 -6.33 -38.36 4.31
CA ILE A 30 -6.90 -38.62 5.64
C ILE A 30 -6.03 -37.88 6.65
N MET A 31 -6.69 -37.20 7.59
CA MET A 31 -6.03 -36.46 8.67
C MET A 31 -6.76 -36.67 9.99
N GLU A 32 -6.10 -36.28 11.06
CA GLU A 32 -6.65 -36.25 12.41
C GLU A 32 -7.92 -35.40 12.48
N TYR A 33 -8.93 -35.92 13.19
CA TYR A 33 -10.07 -35.12 13.60
C TYR A 33 -9.74 -34.34 14.87
N VAL A 34 -9.44 -33.05 14.72
CA VAL A 34 -9.11 -32.16 15.84
C VAL A 34 -10.39 -31.67 16.50
N LYS A 35 -10.70 -32.18 17.70
CA LYS A 35 -11.87 -31.78 18.48
C LYS A 35 -11.65 -30.42 19.15
N GLY A 36 -12.23 -29.37 18.58
CA GLY A 36 -12.13 -28.00 19.10
C GLY A 36 -13.35 -27.13 18.74
N ARG A 37 -13.21 -25.82 18.91
CA ARG A 37 -14.20 -24.82 18.51
C ARG A 37 -13.66 -24.03 17.32
N VAL A 38 -14.48 -23.87 16.28
CA VAL A 38 -14.21 -22.99 15.15
C VAL A 38 -14.97 -21.69 15.39
N LEU A 39 -14.24 -20.58 15.47
CA LEU A 39 -14.82 -19.26 15.71
C LEU A 39 -15.00 -18.57 14.37
N THR A 40 -16.23 -18.41 13.92
CA THR A 40 -16.53 -17.83 12.59
C THR A 40 -16.93 -16.36 12.65
N ASP A 41 -17.36 -15.89 13.82
CA ASP A 41 -17.74 -14.49 14.02
C ASP A 41 -16.59 -13.72 14.69
N PRO A 42 -15.95 -12.77 14.00
CA PRO A 42 -14.88 -11.95 14.57
C PRO A 42 -15.33 -11.08 15.75
N ASP A 43 -16.64 -10.84 15.93
CA ASP A 43 -17.16 -10.12 17.11
C ASP A 43 -17.16 -11.01 18.37
N LEU A 44 -16.86 -12.32 18.23
CA LEU A 44 -16.75 -13.30 19.30
C LEU A 44 -17.94 -13.23 20.29
N PRO A 45 -19.19 -13.42 19.82
CA PRO A 45 -20.38 -13.34 20.65
C PRO A 45 -20.35 -14.40 21.74
N GLY A 46 -20.78 -14.03 22.96
CA GLY A 46 -20.79 -14.94 24.11
C GLY A 46 -19.43 -15.20 24.76
N ILE A 47 -18.32 -14.64 24.23
CA ILE A 47 -16.98 -14.75 24.81
C ILE A 47 -16.68 -13.54 25.70
N GLY A 48 -16.06 -13.78 26.86
CA GLY A 48 -15.70 -12.73 27.81
C GLY A 48 -14.59 -11.80 27.31
N VAL A 49 -14.59 -10.55 27.77
CA VAL A 49 -13.65 -9.47 27.35
C VAL A 49 -12.18 -9.92 27.34
N LYS A 50 -11.69 -10.52 28.43
CA LYS A 50 -10.28 -10.97 28.53
C LYS A 50 -9.96 -12.09 27.55
N GLU A 51 -10.90 -12.99 27.31
CA GLU A 51 -10.71 -14.14 26.43
C GLU A 51 -10.70 -13.72 24.96
N ARG A 52 -11.51 -12.73 24.56
CA ARG A 52 -11.47 -12.15 23.20
C ARG A 52 -10.08 -11.62 22.85
N SER A 53 -9.48 -10.86 23.77
CA SER A 53 -8.12 -10.33 23.59
C SER A 53 -7.11 -11.46 23.43
N ALA A 54 -7.21 -12.51 24.25
CA ALA A 54 -6.32 -13.66 24.18
C ALA A 54 -6.47 -14.43 22.86
N ILE A 55 -7.68 -14.59 22.32
CA ILE A 55 -7.93 -15.25 21.04
C ILE A 55 -7.22 -14.53 19.89
N TYR A 56 -7.39 -13.21 19.78
CA TYR A 56 -6.74 -12.43 18.72
C TYR A 56 -5.21 -12.42 18.87
N ARG A 57 -4.69 -12.32 20.10
CA ARG A 57 -3.25 -12.38 20.35
C ARG A 57 -2.64 -13.74 20.01
N GLU A 58 -3.36 -14.84 20.30
CA GLU A 58 -2.94 -16.19 19.92
C GLU A 58 -2.97 -16.38 18.40
N MET A 59 -3.98 -15.84 17.72
CA MET A 59 -4.05 -15.84 16.26
C MET A 59 -2.80 -15.18 15.63
N ILE A 60 -2.38 -14.02 16.14
CA ILE A 60 -1.16 -13.34 15.68
C ILE A 60 0.11 -14.12 16.05
N ARG A 61 0.19 -14.68 17.27
CA ARG A 61 1.33 -15.51 17.68
C ARG A 61 1.53 -16.71 16.75
N VAL A 62 0.47 -17.44 16.44
CA VAL A 62 0.52 -18.61 15.53
C VAL A 62 0.89 -18.18 14.12
N LEU A 63 0.43 -17.02 13.66
CA LEU A 63 0.80 -16.49 12.35
C LEU A 63 2.30 -16.18 12.28
N THR A 64 2.88 -15.58 13.32
CA THR A 64 4.33 -15.38 13.41
C THR A 64 5.07 -16.72 13.37
N GLU A 65 4.61 -17.74 14.10
CA GLU A 65 5.23 -19.07 14.05
C GLU A 65 5.19 -19.69 12.66
N LEU A 66 4.11 -19.47 11.91
CA LEU A 66 4.00 -19.89 10.52
C LEU A 66 5.05 -19.20 9.64
N HIS A 67 5.18 -17.89 9.78
CA HIS A 67 6.12 -17.11 8.98
C HIS A 67 7.59 -17.36 9.35
N ALA A 68 7.85 -17.88 10.55
CA ALA A 68 9.18 -18.28 11.01
C ALA A 68 9.62 -19.69 10.54
N VAL A 69 8.76 -20.43 9.83
CA VAL A 69 9.08 -21.77 9.33
C VAL A 69 10.22 -21.73 8.31
N ASP A 70 11.26 -22.52 8.55
CA ASP A 70 12.31 -22.78 7.56
C ASP A 70 11.80 -23.78 6.51
N VAL A 71 11.28 -23.23 5.41
CA VAL A 71 10.74 -23.98 4.26
C VAL A 71 11.78 -24.93 3.66
N HIS A 72 13.05 -24.52 3.62
CA HIS A 72 14.11 -25.33 3.03
C HIS A 72 14.46 -26.52 3.94
N ALA A 73 14.60 -26.29 5.25
CA ALA A 73 14.84 -27.36 6.21
C ALA A 73 13.70 -28.40 6.25
N LEU A 74 12.48 -28.01 5.88
CA LEU A 74 11.32 -28.90 5.77
C LEU A 74 11.16 -29.56 4.39
N GLY A 75 12.05 -29.31 3.44
CA GLY A 75 11.98 -29.87 2.08
C GLY A 75 10.78 -29.35 1.27
N LEU A 76 10.26 -28.17 1.60
CA LEU A 76 9.10 -27.55 0.96
C LEU A 76 9.48 -26.64 -0.22
N ASP A 77 10.70 -26.77 -0.76
CA ASP A 77 11.19 -25.87 -1.80
C ASP A 77 10.38 -25.90 -3.11
N SER A 78 9.69 -27.01 -3.37
CA SER A 78 8.85 -27.21 -4.54
C SER A 78 7.46 -26.56 -4.45
N ILE A 79 7.06 -26.03 -3.27
CA ILE A 79 5.74 -25.41 -3.09
C ILE A 79 5.57 -24.13 -3.92
N SER A 80 6.68 -23.46 -4.27
CA SER A 80 6.68 -22.39 -5.26
C SER A 80 8.04 -22.31 -5.97
N HIS A 81 7.99 -22.35 -7.30
CA HIS A 81 9.15 -22.15 -8.16
C HIS A 81 9.59 -20.67 -8.23
N ASN A 82 8.76 -19.73 -7.76
CA ASN A 82 9.05 -18.31 -7.78
C ASN A 82 8.94 -17.69 -6.38
N ARG A 83 10.06 -17.15 -5.89
CA ARG A 83 10.20 -16.59 -4.54
C ARG A 83 10.21 -15.07 -4.46
N GLY A 84 10.23 -14.34 -5.58
CA GLY A 84 10.27 -12.87 -5.61
C GLY A 84 9.16 -12.25 -6.49
N ASN A 85 8.83 -10.98 -6.30
CA ASN A 85 7.69 -10.32 -6.97
C ASN A 85 6.34 -10.91 -6.54
N TYR A 86 6.21 -11.33 -5.27
CA TYR A 86 5.01 -12.03 -4.77
C TYR A 86 3.75 -11.22 -5.05
N LEU A 87 3.75 -9.95 -4.65
CA LEU A 87 2.59 -9.08 -4.79
C LEU A 87 2.21 -8.87 -6.26
N SER A 88 3.20 -8.58 -7.12
CA SER A 88 2.98 -8.44 -8.57
C SER A 88 2.32 -9.68 -9.17
N ARG A 89 2.82 -10.89 -8.85
CA ARG A 89 2.23 -12.15 -9.33
C ARG A 89 0.80 -12.33 -8.85
N GLN A 90 0.54 -12.03 -7.58
CA GLN A 90 -0.79 -12.19 -7.01
C GLN A 90 -1.77 -11.20 -7.62
N VAL A 91 -1.39 -9.93 -7.81
CA VAL A 91 -2.21 -8.93 -8.50
C VAL A 91 -2.53 -9.38 -9.93
N SER A 92 -1.53 -9.88 -10.69
CA SER A 92 -1.77 -10.41 -12.03
C SER A 92 -2.66 -11.66 -12.04
N ARG A 93 -2.52 -12.56 -11.06
CA ARG A 93 -3.36 -13.76 -10.93
C ARG A 93 -4.82 -13.38 -10.67
N TRP A 94 -5.06 -12.56 -9.66
CA TRP A 94 -6.42 -12.15 -9.27
C TRP A 94 -7.06 -11.24 -10.33
N GLY A 95 -6.28 -10.39 -10.99
CA GLY A 95 -6.75 -9.61 -12.14
C GLY A 95 -7.22 -10.50 -13.29
N ARG A 96 -6.46 -11.53 -13.67
CA ARG A 96 -6.91 -12.51 -14.68
C ARG A 96 -8.19 -13.25 -14.26
N GLN A 97 -8.31 -13.60 -12.99
CA GLN A 97 -9.51 -14.26 -12.48
C GLN A 97 -10.73 -13.34 -12.49
N TYR A 98 -10.55 -12.07 -12.13
CA TYR A 98 -11.59 -11.05 -12.22
C TYR A 98 -12.07 -10.88 -13.67
N GLU A 99 -11.14 -10.68 -14.61
CA GLU A 99 -11.49 -10.52 -16.04
C GLU A 99 -12.22 -11.76 -16.59
N ALA A 100 -11.80 -12.97 -16.23
CA ALA A 100 -12.44 -14.21 -16.66
C ALA A 100 -13.88 -14.38 -16.12
N SER A 101 -14.24 -13.67 -15.06
CA SER A 101 -15.56 -13.71 -14.42
C SER A 101 -16.31 -12.37 -14.48
N LYS A 102 -15.80 -11.40 -15.25
CA LYS A 102 -16.33 -10.04 -15.34
C LYS A 102 -17.73 -10.06 -15.96
N THR A 103 -18.70 -9.50 -15.23
CA THR A 103 -20.10 -9.41 -15.67
C THR A 103 -20.46 -8.02 -16.16
N THR A 104 -19.80 -6.99 -15.64
CA THR A 104 -20.02 -5.57 -15.94
C THR A 104 -18.71 -4.80 -15.82
N GLU A 105 -18.63 -3.66 -16.50
CA GLU A 105 -17.51 -2.74 -16.38
C GLU A 105 -17.51 -2.06 -15.00
N LEU A 106 -16.42 -2.21 -14.24
CA LEU A 106 -16.21 -1.55 -12.95
C LEU A 106 -14.84 -0.85 -12.96
N PRO A 107 -14.77 0.42 -13.41
CA PRO A 107 -13.51 1.16 -13.57
C PRO A 107 -12.66 1.25 -12.30
N ARG A 108 -13.28 1.10 -11.12
CA ARG A 108 -12.61 1.12 -9.82
C ARG A 108 -11.72 -0.11 -9.59
N VAL A 109 -12.16 -1.30 -10.00
CA VAL A 109 -11.36 -2.53 -9.90
C VAL A 109 -10.11 -2.43 -10.78
N GLU A 110 -10.27 -1.91 -11.99
CA GLU A 110 -9.16 -1.70 -12.92
C GLU A 110 -8.17 -0.64 -12.42
N SER A 111 -8.68 0.45 -11.86
CA SER A 111 -7.86 1.51 -11.24
C SER A 111 -7.06 0.98 -10.05
N LEU A 112 -7.71 0.16 -9.19
CA LEU A 112 -7.07 -0.48 -8.06
C LEU A 112 -5.98 -1.47 -8.50
N SER A 113 -6.27 -2.30 -9.51
CA SER A 113 -5.30 -3.21 -10.10
C SER A 113 -4.07 -2.47 -10.63
N ARG A 114 -4.25 -1.38 -11.37
CA ARG A 114 -3.15 -0.53 -11.86
C ARG A 114 -2.34 0.09 -10.72
N TRP A 115 -3.00 0.65 -9.70
CA TRP A 115 -2.32 1.21 -8.54
C TRP A 115 -1.50 0.15 -7.80
N LEU A 116 -2.06 -1.05 -7.59
CA LEU A 116 -1.36 -2.16 -6.96
C LEU A 116 -0.14 -2.61 -7.75
N GLN A 117 -0.23 -2.69 -9.09
CA GLN A 117 0.92 -3.02 -9.94
C GLN A 117 2.03 -1.97 -9.82
N ALA A 118 1.68 -0.68 -9.81
CA ALA A 118 2.65 0.40 -9.66
C ALA A 118 3.35 0.42 -8.29
N ASN A 119 2.69 -0.08 -7.25
CA ASN A 119 3.21 -0.11 -5.88
C ASN A 119 3.71 -1.50 -5.44
N ALA A 120 3.69 -2.50 -6.33
CA ALA A 120 3.95 -3.88 -5.95
C ALA A 120 5.39 -4.13 -5.48
N THR A 121 6.35 -3.35 -5.97
CA THR A 121 7.77 -3.44 -5.62
C THR A 121 8.05 -3.14 -4.14
N LEU A 122 7.16 -2.39 -3.47
CA LEU A 122 7.25 -2.16 -2.02
C LEU A 122 7.12 -3.47 -1.23
N GLY A 123 6.34 -4.42 -1.75
CA GLY A 123 6.13 -5.74 -1.14
C GLY A 123 7.31 -6.70 -1.30
N ASP A 124 8.32 -6.38 -2.11
CA ASP A 124 9.47 -7.26 -2.34
C ASP A 124 10.64 -6.97 -1.38
N SER A 125 10.44 -6.07 -0.41
CA SER A 125 11.43 -5.68 0.61
C SER A 125 11.61 -6.70 1.76
N TYR A 126 10.69 -7.66 1.89
CA TYR A 126 10.72 -8.66 2.96
C TYR A 126 11.19 -10.03 2.45
N GLN A 127 11.86 -10.78 3.32
CA GLN A 127 12.18 -12.17 3.05
C GLN A 127 10.89 -12.98 2.87
N SER A 128 10.76 -13.66 1.74
CA SER A 128 9.61 -14.53 1.48
C SER A 128 9.60 -15.73 2.43
N CYS A 129 8.43 -16.04 2.99
CA CYS A 129 8.20 -17.17 3.89
C CYS A 129 7.05 -18.04 3.38
N LEU A 130 6.76 -19.13 4.11
CA LEU A 130 5.51 -19.85 3.92
C LEU A 130 4.35 -18.95 4.30
N VAL A 131 3.41 -18.74 3.40
CA VAL A 131 2.13 -18.05 3.67
C VAL A 131 1.00 -19.04 3.49
N HIS A 132 0.01 -18.96 4.38
CA HIS A 132 -1.25 -19.71 4.32
C HIS A 132 -2.10 -19.27 3.12
N GLY A 133 -2.10 -17.97 2.82
CA GLY A 133 -2.89 -17.35 1.75
C GLY A 133 -4.33 -17.04 2.18
N ASP A 134 -4.90 -17.80 3.11
CA ASP A 134 -6.27 -17.58 3.62
C ASP A 134 -6.36 -17.54 5.14
N TYR A 135 -5.37 -16.96 5.81
CA TYR A 135 -5.28 -17.01 7.28
C TYR A 135 -6.36 -16.12 7.92
N ARG A 136 -7.44 -16.74 8.41
CA ARG A 136 -8.57 -16.09 9.09
C ARG A 136 -9.00 -16.87 10.32
N LEU A 137 -9.79 -16.22 11.18
CA LEU A 137 -10.32 -16.81 12.40
C LEU A 137 -11.09 -18.12 12.16
N ASP A 138 -11.87 -18.20 11.08
CA ASP A 138 -12.65 -19.38 10.69
C ASP A 138 -11.80 -20.56 10.21
N ASN A 139 -10.53 -20.33 9.87
CA ASN A 139 -9.56 -21.36 9.49
C ASN A 139 -8.69 -21.82 10.68
N LEU A 140 -9.07 -21.46 11.90
CA LEU A 140 -8.41 -21.86 13.13
C LEU A 140 -9.34 -22.69 14.01
N ILE A 141 -8.87 -23.86 14.41
CA ILE A 141 -9.53 -24.69 15.42
C ILE A 141 -8.94 -24.33 16.78
N PHE A 142 -9.72 -23.69 17.64
CA PHE A 142 -9.32 -23.37 19.01
C PHE A 142 -9.63 -24.52 19.97
N HIS A 143 -8.92 -24.54 21.10
CA HIS A 143 -9.23 -25.42 22.20
C HIS A 143 -10.66 -25.18 22.71
N PRO A 144 -11.41 -26.22 23.13
CA PRO A 144 -12.81 -26.07 23.56
C PRO A 144 -13.04 -25.02 24.65
N THR A 145 -12.05 -24.79 25.53
CA THR A 145 -12.17 -23.90 26.70
C THR A 145 -11.01 -22.91 26.87
N GLU A 146 -9.99 -22.97 26.02
CA GLU A 146 -8.81 -22.12 26.15
C GLU A 146 -8.64 -21.25 24.88
N PRO A 147 -8.07 -20.04 24.99
CA PRO A 147 -7.72 -19.21 23.84
C PRO A 147 -6.40 -19.70 23.20
N ARG A 148 -6.35 -20.99 22.83
CA ARG A 148 -5.17 -21.66 22.25
C ARG A 148 -5.57 -22.31 20.93
N VAL A 149 -4.79 -22.09 19.87
CA VAL A 149 -5.04 -22.75 18.58
C VAL A 149 -4.51 -24.19 18.63
N LEU A 150 -5.37 -25.13 18.24
CA LEU A 150 -5.05 -26.55 18.11
C LEU A 150 -4.70 -26.96 16.68
N ALA A 151 -5.24 -26.26 15.69
CA ALA A 151 -4.92 -26.50 14.28
C ALA A 151 -5.21 -25.29 13.40
N VAL A 152 -4.32 -25.03 12.45
CA VAL A 152 -4.56 -24.22 11.26
C VAL A 152 -5.00 -25.15 10.14
N ILE A 153 -6.12 -24.85 9.48
CA ILE A 153 -6.73 -25.67 8.42
C ILE A 153 -6.92 -24.86 7.14
N ASP A 154 -7.31 -25.53 6.06
CA ASP A 154 -7.59 -24.95 4.74
C ASP A 154 -6.38 -24.31 4.03
N TRP A 155 -5.40 -25.18 3.72
CA TRP A 155 -4.12 -24.80 3.13
C TRP A 155 -4.11 -24.71 1.60
N GLU A 156 -5.27 -24.63 0.93
CA GLU A 156 -5.36 -24.72 -0.54
C GLU A 156 -4.69 -23.54 -1.27
N LEU A 157 -4.57 -22.40 -0.60
CA LEU A 157 -3.93 -21.19 -1.14
C LEU A 157 -2.48 -21.01 -0.68
N ALA A 158 -1.93 -21.96 0.08
CA ALA A 158 -0.61 -21.84 0.66
C ALA A 158 0.49 -21.77 -0.39
N THR A 159 1.47 -20.88 -0.18
CA THR A 159 2.57 -20.67 -1.13
C THR A 159 3.77 -20.00 -0.45
N ILE A 160 4.80 -19.64 -1.23
CA ILE A 160 5.90 -18.79 -0.75
C ILE A 160 5.64 -17.34 -1.17
N GLY A 161 5.62 -16.45 -0.18
CA GLY A 161 5.22 -15.06 -0.38
C GLY A 161 5.62 -14.12 0.74
N ASN A 162 5.11 -12.89 0.64
CA ASN A 162 5.35 -11.88 1.67
C ASN A 162 4.42 -12.13 2.88
N PRO A 163 4.96 -12.22 4.11
CA PRO A 163 4.18 -12.49 5.32
C PRO A 163 3.06 -11.46 5.61
N ILE A 164 3.25 -10.20 5.21
CA ILE A 164 2.29 -9.12 5.46
C ILE A 164 0.97 -9.36 4.72
N ALA A 165 0.96 -10.17 3.66
CA ALA A 165 -0.27 -10.55 2.96
C ALA A 165 -1.21 -11.39 3.83
N ASP A 166 -0.68 -12.33 4.62
CA ASP A 166 -1.47 -13.12 5.56
C ASP A 166 -1.91 -12.26 6.75
N LEU A 167 -1.05 -11.38 7.26
CA LEU A 167 -1.42 -10.45 8.32
C LEU A 167 -2.60 -9.56 7.87
N ALA A 168 -2.50 -8.96 6.69
CA ALA A 168 -3.57 -8.15 6.11
C ALA A 168 -4.84 -8.96 5.87
N THR A 169 -4.72 -10.21 5.42
CA THR A 169 -5.88 -11.13 5.26
C THR A 169 -6.55 -11.40 6.61
N SER A 170 -5.78 -11.58 7.68
CA SER A 170 -6.32 -11.86 9.02
C SER A 170 -7.00 -10.65 9.67
N LEU A 171 -6.59 -9.44 9.30
CA LEU A 171 -7.08 -8.17 9.87
C LEU A 171 -8.03 -7.41 8.93
N ILE A 172 -8.32 -7.92 7.73
CA ILE A 172 -9.23 -7.23 6.79
C ILE A 172 -10.64 -7.03 7.37
N CYS A 173 -11.05 -7.84 8.35
CA CYS A 173 -12.32 -7.67 9.04
C CYS A 173 -12.46 -6.27 9.67
N TYR A 174 -11.39 -5.68 10.21
CA TYR A 174 -11.39 -4.31 10.76
C TYR A 174 -11.79 -3.23 9.75
N ARG A 175 -11.65 -3.52 8.45
CA ARG A 175 -11.88 -2.59 7.34
C ARG A 175 -13.02 -3.01 6.42
N ALA A 176 -13.52 -4.24 6.54
CA ALA A 176 -14.50 -4.81 5.64
C ALA A 176 -15.84 -4.03 5.68
N PRO A 177 -16.55 -3.91 4.54
CA PRO A 177 -17.90 -3.34 4.52
C PRO A 177 -18.86 -4.14 5.39
N ALA A 178 -19.74 -3.47 6.14
CA ALA A 178 -20.67 -4.11 7.06
C ALA A 178 -21.62 -5.09 6.35
N GLU A 179 -21.94 -4.79 5.10
CA GLU A 179 -22.77 -5.58 4.21
C GLU A 179 -22.14 -6.94 3.88
N ALA A 180 -20.81 -7.04 3.92
CA ALA A 180 -20.08 -8.25 3.57
C ALA A 180 -20.49 -9.45 4.46
N ARG A 181 -20.81 -9.19 5.73
CA ARG A 181 -21.27 -10.21 6.68
C ARG A 181 -22.51 -10.99 6.23
N ARG A 182 -23.39 -10.37 5.42
CA ARG A 182 -24.63 -11.03 4.96
C ARG A 182 -24.39 -12.06 3.86
N VAL A 183 -23.26 -11.95 3.16
CA VAL A 183 -22.96 -12.75 1.97
C VAL A 183 -21.80 -13.71 2.24
N VAL A 184 -20.80 -13.30 3.01
CA VAL A 184 -19.63 -14.11 3.32
C VAL A 184 -19.47 -14.22 4.85
N PRO A 185 -19.60 -15.44 5.41
CA PRO A 185 -19.25 -15.72 6.80
C PRO A 185 -17.80 -15.30 7.10
N GLY A 186 -17.50 -14.80 8.30
CA GLY A 186 -16.13 -14.39 8.68
C GLY A 186 -15.84 -12.89 8.63
N PHE A 187 -16.70 -12.07 8.03
CA PHE A 187 -16.57 -10.60 8.09
C PHE A 187 -17.32 -9.98 9.28
N SER A 188 -16.70 -8.97 9.91
CA SER A 188 -17.18 -8.35 11.15
C SER A 188 -18.27 -7.30 10.94
N THR A 189 -18.89 -6.88 12.04
CA THR A 189 -19.80 -5.74 12.06
C THR A 189 -19.05 -4.41 12.27
N PRO A 190 -19.73 -3.25 12.11
CA PRO A 190 -19.23 -1.95 12.57
C PRO A 190 -18.93 -1.87 14.08
N VAL A 191 -19.17 -2.92 14.86
CA VAL A 191 -18.89 -2.99 16.31
C VAL A 191 -17.37 -3.00 16.59
N LEU A 192 -16.53 -3.25 15.58
CA LEU A 192 -15.09 -2.97 15.65
C LEU A 192 -14.75 -1.47 15.73
N ARG A 193 -15.72 -0.56 15.90
CA ARG A 193 -15.47 0.87 16.14
C ARG A 193 -15.26 1.23 17.62
N ASN A 194 -15.59 0.36 18.58
CA ASN A 194 -15.38 0.56 20.03
C ASN A 194 -14.56 -0.60 20.66
N LEU A 195 -13.39 -0.86 20.09
CA LEU A 195 -12.54 -2.06 20.26
C LEU A 195 -12.22 -2.42 21.72
N ARG A 196 -11.81 -1.42 22.53
CA ARG A 196 -11.26 -1.68 23.87
C ARG A 196 -12.30 -2.11 24.91
N ASP A 197 -13.49 -1.50 24.91
CA ASP A 197 -14.53 -1.79 25.91
C ASP A 197 -15.11 -3.21 25.76
N HIS A 198 -14.98 -3.79 24.56
CA HIS A 198 -15.43 -5.14 24.24
C HIS A 198 -14.32 -6.21 24.29
N GLY A 199 -13.08 -5.82 24.59
CA GLY A 199 -11.93 -6.74 24.75
C GLY A 199 -11.32 -7.22 23.42
N ILE A 200 -11.66 -6.60 22.30
CA ILE A 200 -11.04 -6.89 21.01
C ILE A 200 -9.86 -5.90 20.85
N PRO A 201 -8.62 -6.36 20.64
CA PRO A 201 -7.48 -5.47 20.44
C PRO A 201 -7.68 -4.59 19.20
N SER A 202 -7.04 -3.44 19.15
CA SER A 202 -7.10 -2.62 17.94
C SER A 202 -6.28 -3.22 16.79
N GLU A 203 -6.60 -2.85 15.55
CA GLU A 203 -5.79 -3.23 14.38
C GLU A 203 -4.32 -2.84 14.58
N GLU A 204 -4.08 -1.63 15.11
CA GLU A 204 -2.74 -1.11 15.39
C GLU A 204 -2.03 -1.91 16.49
N GLU A 205 -2.75 -2.36 17.52
CA GLU A 205 -2.20 -3.20 18.58
C GLU A 205 -1.78 -4.58 18.05
N LEU A 206 -2.56 -5.17 17.15
CA LEU A 206 -2.25 -6.48 16.54
C LEU A 206 -1.12 -6.40 15.52
N VAL A 207 -1.08 -5.33 14.71
CA VAL A 207 0.04 -5.07 13.81
C VAL A 207 1.32 -4.85 14.61
N ALA A 208 1.29 -4.05 15.69
CA ALA A 208 2.45 -3.83 16.54
C ALA A 208 2.94 -5.13 17.20
N GLN A 209 2.03 -5.97 17.70
CA GLN A 209 2.37 -7.29 18.22
C GLN A 209 3.06 -8.15 17.16
N TYR A 210 2.53 -8.16 15.93
CA TYR A 210 3.11 -8.93 14.84
C TYR A 210 4.52 -8.44 14.49
N GLU A 211 4.72 -7.11 14.36
CA GLU A 211 6.02 -6.50 14.09
C GLU A 211 7.06 -6.86 15.15
N GLU A 212 6.68 -6.83 16.43
CA GLU A 212 7.54 -7.21 17.56
C GLU A 212 7.94 -8.69 17.50
N LEU A 213 6.97 -9.59 17.27
CA LEU A 213 7.22 -11.03 17.27
C LEU A 213 7.96 -11.50 16.01
N ALA A 214 7.67 -10.90 14.85
CA ALA A 214 8.25 -11.28 13.56
C ALA A 214 9.53 -10.49 13.22
N MET A 215 9.86 -9.44 13.99
CA MET A 215 11.00 -8.54 13.75
C MET A 215 10.94 -7.89 12.36
N VAL A 216 9.79 -7.32 12.00
CA VAL A 216 9.52 -6.67 10.70
C VAL A 216 8.82 -5.32 10.86
N GLU A 217 8.88 -4.46 9.85
CA GLU A 217 8.25 -3.14 9.84
C GLU A 217 6.96 -3.10 8.99
N ALA A 218 6.02 -4.01 9.25
CA ALA A 218 4.78 -4.19 8.49
C ALA A 218 4.05 -2.88 8.13
N ARG A 219 4.03 -1.89 9.02
CA ARG A 219 3.39 -0.57 8.86
C ARG A 219 3.89 0.21 7.65
N THR A 220 5.14 0.01 7.23
CA THR A 220 5.74 0.69 6.07
C THR A 220 5.07 0.33 4.74
N VAL A 221 4.46 -0.86 4.66
CA VAL A 221 3.81 -1.41 3.46
C VAL A 221 2.33 -1.76 3.69
N TRP A 222 1.81 -1.49 4.90
CA TRP A 222 0.49 -1.90 5.35
C TRP A 222 -0.66 -1.49 4.41
N PRO A 223 -0.73 -0.23 3.92
CA PRO A 223 -1.82 0.16 3.02
C PRO A 223 -1.82 -0.62 1.70
N VAL A 224 -0.65 -0.97 1.17
CA VAL A 224 -0.53 -1.74 -0.08
C VAL A 224 -1.12 -3.14 0.10
N PHE A 225 -0.82 -3.81 1.22
CA PHE A 225 -1.33 -5.14 1.50
C PHE A 225 -2.82 -5.17 1.86
N LEU A 226 -3.32 -4.13 2.55
CA LEU A 226 -4.77 -3.98 2.77
C LEU A 226 -5.52 -3.74 1.46
N ALA A 227 -5.02 -2.85 0.60
CA ALA A 227 -5.59 -2.59 -0.72
C ALA A 227 -5.56 -3.86 -1.60
N PHE A 228 -4.49 -4.63 -1.53
CA PHE A 228 -4.38 -5.94 -2.19
C PHE A 228 -5.43 -6.94 -1.65
N CYS A 229 -5.62 -7.01 -0.33
CA CYS A 229 -6.65 -7.87 0.26
C CYS A 229 -8.05 -7.47 -0.20
N ALA A 230 -8.35 -6.17 -0.27
CA ALA A 230 -9.61 -5.68 -0.81
C ALA A 230 -9.80 -6.07 -2.29
N PHE A 231 -8.77 -5.88 -3.13
CA PHE A 231 -8.78 -6.29 -4.54
C PHE A 231 -9.00 -7.80 -4.73
N ARG A 232 -8.30 -8.62 -3.93
CA ARG A 232 -8.46 -10.08 -3.94
C ARG A 232 -9.90 -10.46 -3.58
N ASN A 233 -10.47 -9.87 -2.52
CA ASN A 233 -11.85 -10.13 -2.12
C ASN A 233 -12.86 -9.74 -3.22
N ALA A 234 -12.69 -8.56 -3.84
CA ALA A 234 -13.51 -8.16 -4.99
C ALA A 234 -13.43 -9.19 -6.14
N SER A 235 -12.23 -9.70 -6.43
CA SER A 235 -12.01 -10.72 -7.47
C SER A 235 -12.67 -12.07 -7.14
N ILE A 236 -12.60 -12.52 -5.88
CA ILE A 236 -13.26 -13.75 -5.41
C ILE A 236 -14.77 -13.60 -5.49
N LEU A 237 -15.32 -12.49 -4.99
CA LEU A 237 -16.75 -12.20 -4.99
C LEU A 237 -17.32 -12.09 -6.41
N GLN A 238 -16.55 -11.53 -7.36
CA GLN A 238 -16.93 -11.50 -8.77
C GLN A 238 -17.07 -12.92 -9.33
N GLY A 239 -16.13 -13.82 -9.01
CA GLY A 239 -16.22 -15.23 -9.41
C GLY A 239 -17.40 -15.98 -8.78
N VAL A 240 -17.74 -15.66 -7.52
CA VAL A 240 -18.94 -16.19 -6.85
C VAL A 240 -20.21 -15.68 -7.55
N TYR A 241 -20.28 -14.39 -7.83
CA TYR A 241 -21.41 -13.77 -8.52
C TYR A 241 -21.61 -14.35 -9.92
N TRP A 242 -20.53 -14.47 -10.70
CA TRP A 242 -20.57 -15.05 -12.03
C TRP A 242 -21.07 -16.50 -12.01
N ARG A 243 -20.61 -17.32 -11.06
CA ARG A 243 -21.13 -18.69 -10.88
C ARG A 243 -22.62 -18.70 -10.53
N ALA A 244 -23.08 -17.76 -9.72
CA ALA A 244 -24.49 -17.64 -9.37
C ALA A 244 -25.37 -17.32 -10.57
N LEU A 245 -24.94 -16.37 -11.42
CA LEU A 245 -25.66 -16.04 -12.66
C LEU A 245 -25.77 -17.22 -13.63
N ASN A 246 -24.76 -18.10 -13.64
CA ASN A 246 -24.74 -19.30 -14.47
C ASN A 246 -25.43 -20.52 -13.83
N GLY A 247 -26.21 -20.32 -12.76
CA GLY A 247 -26.94 -21.40 -12.08
C GLY A 247 -26.09 -22.36 -11.26
N ASN A 248 -24.80 -22.04 -11.05
CA ASN A 248 -23.83 -22.86 -10.33
C ASN A 248 -23.47 -22.27 -8.95
N ALA A 249 -24.40 -21.55 -8.31
CA ALA A 249 -24.18 -21.02 -6.96
C ALA A 249 -24.30 -22.11 -5.89
N ALA A 250 -23.32 -22.14 -4.97
CA ALA A 250 -23.37 -22.98 -3.78
C ALA A 250 -24.27 -22.41 -2.67
N SER A 251 -24.67 -21.14 -2.74
CA SER A 251 -25.42 -20.46 -1.67
C SER A 251 -26.52 -19.55 -2.23
N GLU A 252 -27.67 -19.49 -1.54
CA GLU A 252 -28.82 -18.64 -1.89
C GLU A 252 -28.48 -17.14 -1.96
N ASN A 253 -27.51 -16.68 -1.17
CA ASN A 253 -27.11 -15.26 -1.12
C ASN A 253 -26.08 -14.85 -2.19
N ALA A 254 -25.68 -15.75 -3.09
CA ALA A 254 -24.58 -15.50 -4.02
C ALA A 254 -24.85 -14.35 -5.01
N LEU A 255 -26.13 -14.06 -5.31
CA LEU A 255 -26.53 -12.91 -6.13
C LEU A 255 -26.27 -11.55 -5.44
N GLY A 256 -26.23 -11.51 -4.11
CA GLY A 256 -25.88 -10.32 -3.34
C GLY A 256 -24.40 -9.94 -3.42
N SER A 257 -23.57 -10.77 -4.06
CA SER A 257 -22.11 -10.55 -4.15
C SER A 257 -21.73 -9.38 -5.06
N GLN A 258 -22.57 -8.98 -6.03
CA GLN A 258 -22.22 -7.90 -6.97
C GLN A 258 -21.96 -6.57 -6.26
N SER A 259 -22.84 -6.15 -5.35
CA SER A 259 -22.65 -4.91 -4.59
C SER A 259 -21.40 -4.98 -3.69
N LEU A 260 -21.02 -6.17 -3.24
CA LEU A 260 -19.80 -6.35 -2.45
C LEU A 260 -18.52 -6.21 -3.29
N VAL A 261 -18.55 -6.60 -4.56
CA VAL A 261 -17.42 -6.35 -5.48
C VAL A 261 -17.11 -4.86 -5.52
N GLU A 262 -18.14 -4.03 -5.70
CA GLU A 262 -18.02 -2.57 -5.72
C GLU A 262 -17.52 -2.03 -4.38
N LEU A 263 -18.11 -2.48 -3.26
CA LEU A 263 -17.72 -2.03 -1.92
C LEU A 263 -16.27 -2.36 -1.57
N PHE A 264 -15.77 -3.54 -1.94
CA PHE A 264 -14.36 -3.91 -1.74
C PHE A 264 -13.43 -3.17 -2.70
N ALA A 265 -13.84 -2.93 -3.95
CA ALA A 265 -13.07 -2.09 -4.88
C ALA A 265 -12.95 -0.65 -4.34
N ASP A 266 -14.04 -0.09 -3.80
CA ASP A 266 -14.07 1.21 -3.15
C ASP A 266 -13.19 1.27 -1.90
N LEU A 267 -13.23 0.23 -1.07
CA LEU A 267 -12.37 0.12 0.09
C LEU A 267 -10.89 0.16 -0.32
N GLY A 268 -10.50 -0.65 -1.31
CA GLY A 268 -9.13 -0.69 -1.81
C GLY A 268 -8.67 0.65 -2.37
N MET A 269 -9.54 1.34 -3.14
CA MET A 269 -9.23 2.67 -3.65
C MET A 269 -9.09 3.73 -2.56
N ARG A 270 -9.96 3.74 -1.54
CA ARG A 270 -9.81 4.66 -0.40
C ARG A 270 -8.47 4.48 0.31
N ILE A 271 -8.08 3.23 0.56
CA ILE A 271 -6.80 2.90 1.18
C ILE A 271 -5.63 3.36 0.31
N ALA A 272 -5.72 3.15 -1.01
CA ALA A 272 -4.72 3.63 -1.97
C ALA A 272 -4.59 5.16 -1.98
N ASP A 273 -5.71 5.87 -1.92
CA ASP A 273 -5.74 7.34 -1.88
C ASP A 273 -5.13 7.88 -0.56
N GLU A 274 -5.50 7.30 0.59
CA GLU A 274 -4.91 7.63 1.90
C GLU A 274 -3.40 7.34 1.94
N ALA A 275 -2.96 6.25 1.31
CA ALA A 275 -1.54 5.90 1.20
C ALA A 275 -0.74 6.91 0.37
N ASN A 276 -1.32 7.40 -0.74
CA ASN A 276 -0.68 8.43 -1.56
C ASN A 276 -0.50 9.75 -0.78
N VAL A 277 -1.54 10.16 -0.04
CA VAL A 277 -1.51 11.38 0.79
C VAL A 277 -0.49 11.26 1.92
N SER A 278 -0.47 10.14 2.65
CA SER A 278 0.49 9.91 3.72
C SER A 278 1.93 9.79 3.22
N GLY A 279 2.15 9.14 2.07
CA GLY A 279 3.46 9.07 1.42
C GLY A 279 4.00 10.45 1.01
N ALA A 280 3.15 11.32 0.45
CA ALA A 280 3.50 12.70 0.15
C ALA A 280 3.84 13.50 1.43
N GLN A 281 3.04 13.34 2.49
CA GLN A 281 3.29 14.03 3.76
C GLN A 281 4.61 13.59 4.43
N VAL A 282 4.96 12.31 4.36
CA VAL A 282 6.26 11.82 4.88
C VAL A 282 7.43 12.46 4.14
N VAL A 283 7.33 12.58 2.80
CA VAL A 283 8.39 13.23 2.02
C VAL A 283 8.42 14.73 2.28
N LEU A 284 7.27 15.39 2.46
CA LEU A 284 7.22 16.78 2.90
C LEU A 284 7.95 16.98 4.23
N ASN A 285 7.70 16.15 5.24
CA ASN A 285 8.38 16.24 6.53
C ASN A 285 9.91 16.07 6.39
N LYS A 286 10.35 15.17 5.49
CA LYS A 286 11.79 15.00 5.19
C LYS A 286 12.37 16.22 4.48
N VAL A 287 11.63 16.83 3.55
CA VAL A 287 12.03 18.08 2.90
C VAL A 287 12.15 19.18 3.96
N GLU A 288 11.18 19.35 4.85
CA GLU A 288 11.23 20.37 5.90
C GLU A 288 12.42 20.16 6.85
N ALA A 289 12.69 18.93 7.28
CA ALA A 289 13.85 18.59 8.10
C ALA A 289 15.17 18.88 7.36
N PHE A 290 15.29 18.45 6.11
CA PHE A 290 16.48 18.69 5.29
C PHE A 290 16.74 20.18 5.06
N MET A 291 15.68 20.97 4.83
CA MET A 291 15.79 22.43 4.74
C MET A 291 16.33 23.05 6.03
N LEU A 292 15.83 22.60 7.18
CA LEU A 292 16.24 23.07 8.50
C LEU A 292 17.68 22.71 8.86
N GLU A 293 18.08 21.48 8.57
CA GLU A 293 19.34 20.91 9.05
C GLU A 293 20.51 21.15 8.08
N GLU A 294 20.24 21.19 6.77
CA GLU A 294 21.30 21.20 5.76
C GLU A 294 21.30 22.48 4.91
N VAL A 295 20.13 23.04 4.58
CA VAL A 295 20.04 24.16 3.62
C VAL A 295 20.12 25.52 4.30
N TYR A 296 19.23 25.84 5.25
CA TYR A 296 19.22 27.15 5.90
C TYR A 296 20.54 27.53 6.59
N PRO A 297 21.26 26.62 7.28
CA PRO A 297 22.55 26.94 7.88
C PRO A 297 23.61 27.40 6.89
N MET A 298 23.46 27.06 5.61
CA MET A 298 24.44 27.36 4.58
C MET A 298 24.12 28.65 3.78
N GLU A 299 22.97 29.28 4.02
CA GLU A 299 22.55 30.48 3.28
C GLU A 299 23.51 31.66 3.49
N GLU A 300 23.99 31.87 4.72
CA GLU A 300 24.94 32.94 5.02
C GLU A 300 26.25 32.77 4.24
N SER A 301 26.76 31.54 4.17
CA SER A 301 27.95 31.22 3.37
C SER A 301 27.71 31.43 1.87
N PHE A 302 26.52 31.06 1.37
CA PHE A 302 26.15 31.30 -0.02
C PHE A 302 26.08 32.80 -0.35
N PHE A 303 25.46 33.61 0.50
CA PHE A 303 25.37 35.06 0.29
C PHE A 303 26.73 35.75 0.37
N ALA A 304 27.63 35.28 1.24
CA ALA A 304 29.01 35.75 1.30
C ALA A 304 29.75 35.46 -0.01
N HIS A 305 29.62 34.24 -0.55
CA HIS A 305 30.19 33.87 -1.86
C HIS A 305 29.61 34.71 -2.99
N ALA A 306 28.29 34.88 -3.03
CA ALA A 306 27.59 35.67 -4.05
C ALA A 306 27.95 37.16 -4.03
N SER A 307 28.38 37.69 -2.88
CA SER A 307 28.83 39.08 -2.71
C SER A 307 30.33 39.27 -2.91
N SER A 308 31.07 38.17 -3.14
CA SER A 308 32.52 38.20 -3.29
C SER A 308 32.97 38.43 -4.74
N ASP A 309 34.28 38.56 -4.93
CA ASP A 309 34.90 38.58 -6.25
C ASP A 309 34.74 37.23 -7.00
N GLN A 310 34.47 36.14 -6.27
CA GLN A 310 34.24 34.80 -6.80
C GLN A 310 32.76 34.51 -7.15
N ARG A 311 31.89 35.52 -7.18
CA ARG A 311 30.45 35.35 -7.46
C ARG A 311 30.11 34.64 -8.77
N TRP A 312 31.04 34.57 -9.71
CA TRP A 312 30.88 33.88 -11.01
C TRP A 312 31.36 32.42 -10.98
N GLU A 313 31.98 32.00 -9.89
CA GLU A 313 32.41 30.62 -9.65
C GLU A 313 31.29 29.85 -8.95
N VAL A 314 31.21 28.53 -9.22
CA VAL A 314 30.27 27.64 -8.53
C VAL A 314 30.61 27.62 -7.05
N TRP A 315 29.63 27.92 -6.20
CA TRP A 315 29.79 27.84 -4.75
C TRP A 315 30.02 26.37 -4.35
N PRO A 316 31.23 26.00 -3.86
CA PRO A 316 31.62 24.60 -3.72
C PRO A 316 30.69 23.70 -2.89
N PRO A 317 30.06 24.18 -1.79
CA PRO A 317 29.11 23.38 -1.00
C PRO A 317 27.84 22.95 -1.74
N MET A 318 27.50 23.57 -2.87
CA MET A 318 26.28 23.23 -3.62
C MET A 318 26.22 21.76 -4.03
N GLU A 319 27.33 21.22 -4.55
CA GLU A 319 27.37 19.82 -5.00
C GLU A 319 27.29 18.82 -3.84
N GLU A 320 27.84 19.18 -2.67
CA GLU A 320 27.71 18.36 -1.46
C GLU A 320 26.24 18.28 -1.00
N LEU A 321 25.53 19.41 -1.00
CA LEU A 321 24.12 19.47 -0.66
C LEU A 321 23.27 18.65 -1.64
N LYS A 322 23.55 18.72 -2.95
CA LYS A 322 22.88 17.89 -3.96
C LYS A 322 23.10 16.40 -3.73
N GLU A 323 24.32 15.98 -3.37
CA GLU A 323 24.61 14.58 -3.04
C GLU A 323 23.93 14.13 -1.73
N LYS A 324 23.79 15.01 -0.73
CA LYS A 324 22.99 14.72 0.47
C LYS A 324 21.49 14.60 0.14
N ALA A 325 20.94 15.45 -0.71
CA ALA A 325 19.55 15.38 -1.16
C ALA A 325 19.27 14.08 -1.94
N LYS A 326 20.16 13.69 -2.87
CA LYS A 326 20.08 12.41 -3.61
C LYS A 326 20.09 11.21 -2.67
N ARG A 327 21.04 11.15 -1.73
CA ARG A 327 21.12 10.06 -0.74
C ARG A 327 19.90 9.99 0.17
N SER A 328 19.27 11.13 0.44
CA SER A 328 18.05 11.22 1.25
C SER A 328 16.76 10.96 0.45
N GLY A 329 16.86 10.72 -0.86
CA GLY A 329 15.71 10.49 -1.74
C GLY A 329 14.86 11.73 -1.99
N LEU A 330 15.46 12.92 -1.86
CA LEU A 330 14.81 14.23 -2.02
C LEU A 330 15.16 14.90 -3.35
N TRP A 331 15.68 14.14 -4.31
CA TRP A 331 16.12 14.64 -5.61
C TRP A 331 15.07 14.45 -6.70
N ASN A 332 14.86 15.47 -7.54
CA ASN A 332 13.90 15.48 -8.66
C ASN A 332 12.43 15.24 -8.23
N LEU A 333 12.01 15.92 -7.16
CA LEU A 333 10.64 15.76 -6.63
C LEU A 333 9.59 16.39 -7.55
N TRP A 334 9.99 17.35 -8.39
CA TRP A 334 9.11 18.11 -9.29
C TRP A 334 8.55 17.33 -10.49
N ILE A 335 9.07 16.14 -10.80
CA ILE A 335 8.61 15.38 -11.97
C ILE A 335 7.16 14.91 -11.71
N PRO A 336 6.18 15.30 -12.55
CA PRO A 336 4.80 14.87 -12.39
C PRO A 336 4.62 13.36 -12.62
N LYS A 337 3.67 12.74 -11.90
CA LYS A 337 3.33 11.30 -12.02
C LYS A 337 3.04 10.85 -13.46
N ASP A 338 2.39 11.68 -14.27
CA ASP A 338 2.07 11.40 -15.68
C ASP A 338 3.30 11.36 -16.60
N LEU A 339 4.42 11.93 -16.17
CA LEU A 339 5.71 11.88 -16.85
C LEU A 339 6.69 10.89 -16.19
N GLY A 340 6.18 9.96 -15.37
CA GLY A 340 6.97 8.95 -14.67
C GLY A 340 7.60 9.42 -13.36
N GLY A 341 7.16 10.57 -12.84
CA GLY A 341 7.60 11.10 -11.55
C GLY A 341 6.83 10.55 -10.35
N ARG A 342 7.19 11.03 -9.15
CA ARG A 342 6.73 10.44 -7.88
C ARG A 342 5.42 11.04 -7.35
N PHE A 343 5.12 12.29 -7.66
CA PHE A 343 4.01 13.05 -7.06
C PHE A 343 3.11 13.69 -8.12
N THR A 344 1.82 13.86 -7.81
CA THR A 344 0.97 14.78 -8.56
C THR A 344 1.39 16.23 -8.28
N ASN A 345 0.96 17.18 -9.11
CA ASN A 345 1.21 18.60 -8.84
C ASN A 345 0.66 19.05 -7.48
N SER A 346 -0.48 18.52 -7.04
CA SER A 346 -1.06 18.84 -5.74
C SER A 346 -0.30 18.22 -4.56
N GLU A 347 0.27 17.02 -4.72
CA GLU A 347 1.12 16.37 -3.72
C GLU A 347 2.50 17.05 -3.61
N TYR A 348 3.04 17.55 -4.73
CA TYR A 348 4.35 18.21 -4.79
C TYR A 348 4.31 19.68 -4.30
N ALA A 349 3.20 20.40 -4.52
CA ALA A 349 3.10 21.83 -4.22
C ALA A 349 3.55 22.23 -2.79
N PRO A 350 3.21 21.49 -1.72
CA PRO A 350 3.73 21.77 -0.38
C PRO A 350 5.25 21.64 -0.26
N MET A 351 5.85 20.65 -0.94
CA MET A 351 7.31 20.43 -0.93
C MET A 351 8.02 21.58 -1.65
N ALA A 352 7.49 22.00 -2.81
CA ALA A 352 7.97 23.17 -3.54
C ALA A 352 7.91 24.44 -2.68
N ALA A 353 6.83 24.61 -1.92
CA ALA A 353 6.67 25.74 -1.01
C ALA A 353 7.68 25.72 0.15
N ALA A 354 8.02 24.53 0.68
CA ALA A 354 9.06 24.39 1.71
C ALA A 354 10.45 24.72 1.16
N MET A 355 10.81 24.18 -0.01
CA MET A 355 12.11 24.44 -0.65
C MET A 355 12.27 25.90 -1.07
N GLY A 356 11.20 26.51 -1.61
CA GLY A 356 11.18 27.90 -2.06
C GLY A 356 11.26 28.96 -0.95
N ARG A 357 11.37 28.56 0.33
CA ARG A 357 11.72 29.47 1.43
C ARG A 357 13.19 29.87 1.40
N SER A 358 14.03 29.09 0.74
CA SER A 358 15.46 29.37 0.54
C SER A 358 15.75 29.74 -0.92
N VAL A 359 16.74 30.61 -1.14
CA VAL A 359 17.25 30.93 -2.48
C VAL A 359 18.03 29.78 -3.12
N ILE A 360 18.63 28.89 -2.31
CA ILE A 360 19.40 27.73 -2.77
C ILE A 360 18.61 26.40 -2.69
N GLY A 361 17.53 26.35 -1.89
CA GLY A 361 16.72 25.14 -1.67
C GLY A 361 16.24 24.42 -2.93
N PRO A 362 15.66 25.13 -3.92
CA PRO A 362 15.26 24.53 -5.20
C PRO A 362 16.42 23.87 -5.97
N GLU A 363 17.59 24.49 -5.97
CA GLU A 363 18.76 23.97 -6.71
C GLU A 363 19.37 22.73 -6.05
N VAL A 364 19.27 22.65 -4.73
CA VAL A 364 19.75 21.50 -3.95
C VAL A 364 18.92 20.24 -4.21
N SER A 365 17.61 20.41 -4.45
CA SER A 365 16.66 19.29 -4.53
C SER A 365 16.18 19.00 -5.95
N ASP A 366 16.23 19.99 -6.85
CA ASP A 366 15.74 19.87 -8.22
C ASP A 366 16.78 20.38 -9.23
N ARG A 367 16.81 19.74 -10.40
CA ARG A 367 17.71 20.10 -11.52
C ARG A 367 17.29 21.37 -12.28
N VAL A 368 16.30 22.11 -11.78
CA VAL A 368 15.63 23.21 -12.49
C VAL A 368 15.95 24.54 -11.80
N PRO A 369 16.27 25.62 -12.55
CA PRO A 369 16.57 26.92 -11.96
C PRO A 369 15.42 27.44 -11.08
N PRO A 370 15.72 28.29 -10.08
CA PRO A 370 14.77 28.79 -9.07
C PRO A 370 13.48 29.41 -9.64
N VAL A 371 13.52 29.83 -10.91
CA VAL A 371 12.42 30.45 -11.66
C VAL A 371 11.17 29.55 -11.74
N PHE A 372 11.32 28.23 -11.82
CA PHE A 372 10.15 27.32 -11.92
C PHE A 372 9.38 27.22 -10.59
N ASN A 373 10.10 27.14 -9.46
CA ASN A 373 9.51 27.12 -8.12
C ASN A 373 9.02 28.51 -7.68
N LEU A 374 9.63 29.60 -8.16
CA LEU A 374 9.10 30.97 -7.96
C LEU A 374 7.82 31.23 -8.78
N CYS A 375 7.68 30.67 -9.98
CA CYS A 375 6.48 30.84 -10.80
C CYS A 375 5.22 30.28 -10.13
N MET A 376 5.30 29.17 -9.40
CA MET A 376 4.17 28.64 -8.63
C MET A 376 3.73 29.54 -7.47
N ARG A 377 4.56 30.53 -7.08
CA ARG A 377 4.22 31.56 -6.09
C ARG A 377 3.34 32.69 -6.67
N LEU A 378 3.28 32.84 -7.99
CA LEU A 378 2.67 34.00 -8.68
C LEU A 378 1.18 33.85 -8.99
N ASP A 379 0.60 32.66 -8.82
CA ASP A 379 -0.84 32.43 -9.05
C ASP A 379 -1.71 32.82 -7.86
N HIS A 380 -1.10 33.27 -6.75
CA HIS A 380 -1.80 33.66 -5.52
C HIS A 380 -1.52 35.10 -5.04
N LEU A 381 -0.84 35.94 -5.83
CA LEU A 381 -0.53 37.33 -5.45
C LEU A 381 -1.45 38.36 -6.14
N PRO A 382 -1.84 39.47 -5.45
CA PRO A 382 -2.61 40.55 -6.04
C PRO A 382 -1.90 41.22 -7.23
N THR A 383 -2.69 41.63 -8.21
CA THR A 383 -2.30 42.08 -9.58
C THR A 383 -1.19 43.14 -9.62
N VAL A 384 -1.03 43.97 -8.60
CA VAL A 384 -0.04 45.04 -8.54
C VAL A 384 1.40 44.51 -8.36
N PHE A 385 1.58 43.37 -7.68
CA PHE A 385 2.91 42.76 -7.50
C PHE A 385 3.40 41.97 -8.72
N ARG A 386 2.47 41.51 -9.57
CA ARG A 386 2.79 40.81 -10.84
C ARG A 386 3.60 41.72 -11.76
N SER A 387 3.27 43.01 -11.84
CA SER A 387 3.90 43.96 -12.76
C SER A 387 5.37 44.25 -12.41
N CYS A 388 5.71 44.38 -11.13
CA CYS A 388 7.09 44.66 -10.69
C CYS A 388 8.03 43.46 -10.89
N VAL A 389 7.54 42.24 -10.69
CA VAL A 389 8.34 41.00 -10.85
C VAL A 389 8.52 40.63 -12.32
N THR A 390 7.49 40.85 -13.16
CA THR A 390 7.58 40.59 -14.61
C THR A 390 8.60 41.52 -15.28
N ALA A 391 8.71 42.78 -14.83
CA ALA A 391 9.71 43.73 -15.31
C ALA A 391 11.15 43.31 -14.93
N GLY A 392 11.35 42.72 -13.75
CA GLY A 392 12.64 42.16 -13.33
C GLY A 392 13.06 40.91 -14.11
N LEU A 393 12.10 40.04 -14.45
CA LEU A 393 12.33 38.81 -15.23
C LEU A 393 12.68 39.09 -16.70
N GLN A 394 12.09 40.12 -17.33
CA GLN A 394 12.45 40.54 -18.69
C GLN A 394 13.91 41.07 -18.80
N LEU A 395 14.43 41.68 -17.72
CA LEU A 395 15.81 42.15 -17.65
C LEU A 395 16.84 41.00 -17.52
N GLN A 396 16.45 39.84 -16.98
CA GLN A 396 17.31 38.65 -16.91
C GLN A 396 17.25 37.80 -18.18
N CYS A 397 16.08 37.65 -18.81
CA CYS A 397 15.96 36.91 -20.07
C CYS A 397 16.69 37.59 -21.25
N SER A 398 16.80 38.92 -21.25
CA SER A 398 17.52 39.65 -22.30
C SER A 398 19.05 39.48 -22.23
N ARG A 399 19.62 39.02 -21.11
CA ARG A 399 21.06 38.75 -20.96
C ARG A 399 21.49 37.34 -21.39
N TYR A 400 20.55 36.41 -21.58
CA TYR A 400 20.85 35.01 -21.93
C TYR A 400 20.61 34.68 -23.42
N GLY A 401 20.37 35.70 -24.25
CA GLY A 401 20.03 35.57 -25.67
C GLY A 401 21.20 35.77 -26.64
N GLU A 402 22.39 35.24 -26.37
CA GLU A 402 23.44 35.11 -27.40
C GLU A 402 24.02 33.69 -27.33
N HIS A 403 23.32 32.74 -27.96
CA HIS A 403 23.83 31.56 -28.69
C HIS A 403 22.73 30.48 -28.78
N GLY A 404 22.13 30.34 -29.98
CA GLY A 404 21.42 29.12 -30.43
C GLY A 404 19.92 29.01 -30.11
N THR A 405 19.08 29.41 -31.07
CA THR A 405 17.62 29.18 -31.14
C THR A 405 17.23 27.73 -31.52
N PRO A 406 15.93 27.31 -31.46
CA PRO A 406 14.73 28.07 -31.02
C PRO A 406 13.81 27.36 -30.00
N ALA A 407 13.16 28.21 -29.19
CA ALA A 407 11.92 27.93 -28.50
C ALA A 407 10.76 27.75 -29.50
N SER A 408 10.12 26.58 -29.47
CA SER A 408 8.84 26.32 -30.13
C SER A 408 7.96 25.41 -29.28
N PHE A 409 7.72 25.80 -28.03
CA PHE A 409 6.68 25.19 -27.21
C PHE A 409 6.06 26.31 -26.40
N TRP A 410 4.73 26.33 -26.29
CA TRP A 410 3.88 27.39 -25.71
C TRP A 410 3.32 28.42 -26.69
N ASN A 411 2.47 27.95 -27.61
CA ASN A 411 1.31 28.74 -28.05
C ASN A 411 0.04 27.89 -27.83
N GLY A 412 -0.43 27.90 -26.59
CA GLY A 412 -1.76 27.42 -26.21
C GLY A 412 -2.65 28.63 -25.97
N ARG A 413 -3.63 28.83 -26.86
CA ARG A 413 -4.58 29.95 -26.87
C ARG A 413 -5.33 30.07 -25.54
N THR A 414 -5.40 31.30 -25.03
CA THR A 414 -6.56 31.79 -24.31
C THR A 414 -6.93 33.15 -24.89
N GLU A 415 -7.81 33.13 -25.89
CA GLU A 415 -8.62 34.30 -26.21
C GLU A 415 -9.52 34.57 -25.01
N THR A 416 -9.43 35.78 -24.46
CA THR A 416 -10.51 36.32 -23.65
C THR A 416 -10.68 37.78 -24.03
N THR A 417 -11.69 37.98 -24.87
CA THR A 417 -12.27 39.25 -25.28
C THR A 417 -12.79 39.99 -24.05
N VAL A 418 -12.28 41.19 -23.76
CA VAL A 418 -13.04 42.21 -23.02
C VAL A 418 -12.84 43.56 -23.69
N VAL A 419 -13.97 44.22 -23.86
CA VAL A 419 -14.29 45.40 -24.67
C VAL A 419 -13.92 46.72 -23.98
N GLY A 420 -13.38 47.66 -24.77
CA GLY A 420 -13.47 49.14 -24.75
C GLY A 420 -13.40 49.94 -23.43
N SER A 421 -12.44 50.85 -23.22
CA SER A 421 -12.28 52.23 -23.78
C SER A 421 -12.99 53.33 -22.92
N PRO A 422 -12.68 54.64 -23.06
CA PRO A 422 -11.45 55.36 -22.68
C PRO A 422 -11.78 56.63 -21.83
N PRO A 423 -10.87 57.60 -21.65
CA PRO A 423 -10.73 58.70 -22.62
C PRO A 423 -9.33 58.91 -23.19
#